data_AF-A0A7J3WXA1-F1
#
_entry.id   AF-A0A7J3WXA1-F1
#
_cell.length_a   1.000
_cell.length_b   1.000
_cell.length_c   1.000
_cell.angle_alpha   90.00
_cell.angle_beta   90.00
_cell.angle_gamma   90.00
#
_symmetry.space_group_name_H-M   'P 1'
#
loop_
_entity.id
_entity.type
_entity.pdbx_description
1 polymer ?
#
loop_
_entity_poly.entity_id
_entity_poly.type
_entity_poly.pdbx_seq_one_letter_code
_entity_poly.pdbx_strand_id
1 'polypeptide(L)'
;MSLREDLVRKVKSKLAMEGKGLSKLVEELLSTYDQLEVLDRFCQQLGLEKSFFTNFEVKARRLRGFKAEEIVREARDERSDRLSRY
;
A
#
# COMPACT_ATOMS: atom_id res chain seq x y z
N MET A 1 -17.01 1.53 -24.93
CA MET A 1 -17.20 0.63 -23.77
C MET A 1 -18.68 0.64 -23.40
N SER A 2 -19.40 -0.46 -23.62
CA SER A 2 -20.81 -0.59 -23.19
C SER A 2 -20.83 -1.11 -21.76
N LEU A 3 -21.44 -0.35 -20.84
CA LEU A 3 -21.60 -0.75 -19.45
C LEU A 3 -22.98 -1.37 -19.25
N ARG A 4 -23.03 -2.37 -18.36
CA ARG A 4 -24.27 -2.99 -17.90
C ARG A 4 -25.18 -1.96 -17.23
N GLU A 5 -26.33 -1.67 -17.83
CA GLU A 5 -27.23 -0.59 -17.39
C GLU A 5 -27.78 -0.80 -15.97
N ASP A 6 -28.00 -2.05 -15.58
CA ASP A 6 -28.41 -2.46 -14.23
C ASP A 6 -27.36 -2.06 -13.18
N LEU A 7 -26.08 -2.29 -13.49
CA LEU A 7 -24.96 -1.91 -12.63
C LEU A 7 -24.83 -0.39 -12.53
N VAL A 8 -24.92 0.32 -13.68
CA VAL A 8 -24.85 1.79 -13.71
C VAL A 8 -25.96 2.40 -12.88
N ARG A 9 -27.19 1.86 -12.98
CA ARG A 9 -28.33 2.32 -12.19
C ARG A 9 -28.06 2.14 -10.70
N LYS A 10 -27.65 0.94 -10.28
CA LYS A 10 -27.36 0.62 -8.87
C LYS A 10 -26.26 1.51 -8.28
N VAL A 11 -25.18 1.74 -9.04
CA VAL A 11 -24.08 2.60 -8.61
C VAL A 11 -24.54 4.06 -8.52
N LYS A 12 -25.29 4.58 -9.49
CA LYS A 12 -25.85 5.94 -9.42
C LYS A 12 -26.78 6.12 -8.22
N SER A 13 -27.65 5.14 -7.93
CA SER A 13 -28.54 5.18 -6.76
C SER A 13 -27.75 5.27 -5.45
N LYS A 14 -26.71 4.44 -5.32
CA LYS A 14 -25.86 4.42 -4.12
C LYS A 14 -25.07 5.72 -3.96
N LEU A 15 -24.52 6.24 -5.05
CA LEU A 15 -23.77 7.49 -5.05
C LEU A 15 -24.62 8.72 -4.71
N ALA A 16 -25.87 8.75 -5.18
CA ALA A 16 -26.82 9.81 -4.82
C ALA A 16 -27.07 9.86 -3.30
N MET A 17 -27.12 8.70 -2.63
CA MET A 17 -27.23 8.64 -1.16
C MET A 17 -25.98 9.14 -0.44
N GLU A 18 -24.80 8.99 -1.05
CA GLU A 18 -23.52 9.42 -0.49
C GLU A 18 -23.16 10.87 -0.87
N GLY A 19 -24.03 11.58 -1.62
CA GLY A 19 -23.78 12.94 -2.12
C GLY A 19 -22.63 13.00 -3.14
N LYS A 20 -22.28 11.88 -3.78
CA LYS A 20 -21.16 11.77 -4.71
C LYS A 20 -21.65 11.63 -6.15
N GLY A 21 -20.88 12.18 -7.09
CA GLY A 21 -21.12 12.01 -8.53
C GLY A 21 -20.43 10.77 -9.08
N LEU A 22 -21.02 10.14 -10.11
CA LEU A 22 -20.40 9.01 -10.82
C LEU A 22 -19.07 9.39 -11.49
N SER A 23 -18.96 10.61 -12.05
CA SER A 23 -17.72 11.11 -12.65
C SER A 23 -16.58 11.08 -11.63
N LYS A 24 -16.82 11.66 -10.45
CA LYS A 24 -15.84 11.71 -9.37
C LYS A 24 -15.40 10.32 -8.91
N LEU A 25 -16.33 9.37 -8.78
CA LEU A 25 -15.98 7.99 -8.43
C LEU A 25 -15.10 7.33 -9.50
N VAL A 26 -15.43 7.55 -10.77
CA VAL A 26 -14.65 7.00 -11.90
C VAL A 26 -13.26 7.63 -11.95
N GLU A 27 -13.15 8.94 -11.74
CA GLU A 27 -11.87 9.65 -11.63
C GLU A 27 -11.03 9.12 -10.47
N GLU A 28 -11.61 8.95 -9.27
CA GLU A 28 -10.94 8.34 -8.11
C GLU A 28 -10.44 6.92 -8.42
N LEU A 29 -11.25 6.12 -9.12
CA LEU A 29 -10.88 4.77 -9.54
C LEU A 29 -9.72 4.79 -10.55
N LEU A 30 -9.78 5.64 -11.57
CA LEU A 30 -8.72 5.78 -12.58
C LEU A 30 -7.42 6.27 -11.95
N SER A 31 -7.46 7.27 -11.06
CA SER A 31 -6.29 7.71 -10.31
C SER A 31 -5.70 6.59 -9.43
N THR A 32 -6.53 5.68 -8.94
CA THR A 32 -6.04 4.50 -8.20
C THR A 32 -5.28 3.55 -9.13
N TYR A 33 -5.71 3.36 -10.39
CA TYR A 33 -4.97 2.56 -11.36
C TYR A 33 -3.60 3.16 -11.71
N ASP A 34 -3.50 4.48 -11.87
CA ASP A 34 -2.21 5.15 -12.09
C ASP A 34 -1.24 4.92 -10.91
N GLN A 35 -1.77 4.94 -9.68
CA GLN A 35 -1.00 4.64 -8.48
C GLN A 35 -0.59 3.16 -8.37
N LEU A 36 -1.42 2.24 -8.87
CA LEU A 36 -1.10 0.81 -8.86
C LEU A 36 0.12 0.50 -9.75
N GLU A 37 0.30 1.20 -10.87
CA GLU A 37 1.48 1.06 -11.72
C GLU A 37 2.77 1.50 -11.00
N VAL A 38 2.70 2.61 -10.26
CA VAL A 38 3.80 3.06 -9.40
C VAL A 38 4.14 2.02 -8.35
N LEU A 39 3.12 1.45 -7.68
CA LEU A 39 3.31 0.41 -6.68
C LEU A 39 3.96 -0.85 -7.29
N ASP A 40 3.57 -1.21 -8.52
CA ASP A 40 4.12 -2.35 -9.23
C ASP A 40 5.61 -2.19 -9.52
N ARG A 41 6.01 -0.99 -9.99
CA ARG A 41 7.42 -0.65 -10.20
C ARG A 41 8.22 -0.73 -8.90
N PHE A 42 7.68 -0.24 -7.79
CA PHE A 42 8.33 -0.35 -6.49
C PHE A 42 8.49 -1.81 -6.05
N CYS A 43 7.47 -2.64 -6.20
CA CYS A 43 7.56 -4.06 -5.89
C CYS A 43 8.64 -4.75 -6.74
N GLN A 44 8.73 -4.46 -8.04
CA GLN A 44 9.75 -5.00 -8.92
C GLN A 44 11.16 -4.56 -8.51
N GLN A 45 11.38 -3.27 -8.25
CA GLN A 45 12.69 -2.74 -7.84
C GLN A 45 13.17 -3.29 -6.50
N LEU A 46 12.25 -3.57 -5.58
CA LEU A 46 12.56 -4.10 -4.26
C LEU A 46 12.53 -5.64 -4.20
N GLY A 47 12.21 -6.32 -5.31
CA GLY A 47 12.09 -7.78 -5.36
C GLY A 47 10.96 -8.33 -4.47
N LEU A 48 9.90 -7.53 -4.25
CA LEU A 48 8.77 -7.89 -3.39
C LEU A 48 7.69 -8.62 -4.18
N GLU A 49 7.18 -9.73 -3.64
CA GLU A 49 6.02 -10.41 -4.20
C GLU A 49 4.75 -9.54 -4.09
N LYS A 50 4.05 -9.38 -5.21
CA LYS A 50 2.77 -8.69 -5.26
C LYS A 50 1.64 -9.67 -4.99
N SER A 51 0.90 -9.45 -3.92
CA SER A 51 -0.31 -10.21 -3.59
C SER A 51 -1.36 -9.27 -3.02
N PHE A 52 -2.63 -9.57 -3.28
CA PHE A 52 -3.74 -8.86 -2.64
C PHE A 52 -3.95 -9.44 -1.25
N PHE A 53 -3.61 -8.68 -0.22
CA PHE A 53 -3.84 -9.06 1.15
C PHE A 53 -5.00 -8.28 1.76
N THR A 54 -5.85 -8.98 2.50
CA THR A 54 -6.78 -8.35 3.42
C THR A 54 -6.04 -7.74 4.61
N ASN A 55 -6.63 -6.73 5.27
CA ASN A 55 -6.05 -6.13 6.47
C ASN A 55 -5.70 -7.15 7.57
N PHE A 56 -6.44 -8.26 7.64
CA PHE A 56 -6.17 -9.34 8.57
C PHE A 56 -4.89 -10.10 8.20
N GLU A 57 -4.73 -10.47 6.94
CA GLU A 57 -3.55 -11.19 6.44
C GLU A 57 -2.29 -10.33 6.55
N VAL A 58 -2.39 -9.02 6.29
CA VAL A 58 -1.28 -8.08 6.50
C VAL A 58 -0.81 -8.09 7.95
N LYS A 59 -1.75 -8.07 8.92
CA LYS A 59 -1.41 -8.11 10.35
C LYS A 59 -0.83 -9.47 10.76
N ALA A 60 -1.38 -10.56 10.23
CA ALA A 60 -0.95 -11.92 10.58
C ALA A 60 0.43 -12.27 10.00
N ARG A 61 0.74 -11.79 8.79
CA ARG A 61 2.03 -12.02 8.11
C ARG A 61 3.09 -10.98 8.42
N ARG A 62 2.75 -9.93 9.19
CA ARG A 62 3.72 -8.93 9.62
C ARG A 62 4.80 -9.64 10.43
N LEU A 63 5.99 -9.76 9.85
CA LEU A 63 7.16 -10.14 10.62
C LEU A 63 7.22 -9.20 11.82
N ARG A 64 7.30 -9.76 13.03
CA ARG A 64 7.68 -8.97 14.20
C ARG A 64 9.06 -8.46 13.85
N GLY A 65 9.14 -7.19 13.44
CA GLY A 65 10.37 -6.65 12.85
C GLY A 65 11.55 -6.89 13.77
N PHE A 66 12.77 -6.87 13.20
CA PHE A 66 13.97 -6.76 14.01
C PHE A 66 13.73 -5.70 15.08
N LYS A 67 14.03 -6.02 16.34
CA LYS A 67 13.91 -5.02 17.41
C LYS A 67 14.77 -3.85 16.96
N ALA A 68 14.14 -2.74 16.61
CA ALA A 68 14.88 -1.55 16.15
C ALA A 68 15.95 -1.16 17.18
N GLU A 69 15.68 -1.46 18.45
CA GLU A 69 16.62 -1.42 19.56
C GLU A 69 17.91 -2.25 19.34
N GLU A 70 17.82 -3.48 18.85
CA GLU A 70 18.99 -4.34 18.57
C GLU A 70 19.84 -3.76 17.43
N ILE A 71 19.21 -3.31 16.33
CA ILE A 71 19.92 -2.68 15.20
C ILE A 71 20.61 -1.38 15.64
N VAL A 72 19.91 -0.56 16.43
CA VAL A 72 20.47 0.71 16.95
C VAL A 72 21.62 0.44 17.92
N ARG A 73 21.52 -0.62 18.75
CA ARG A 73 22.58 -1.02 19.67
C ARG A 73 23.82 -1.51 18.91
N GLU A 74 23.64 -2.37 17.91
CA GLU A 74 24.72 -2.87 17.07
C GLU A 74 25.46 -1.72 16.36
N ALA A 75 24.73 -0.81 15.71
CA ALA A 75 25.32 0.37 15.07
C ALA A 75 26.05 1.30 16.05
N ARG A 76 25.57 1.40 17.30
CA ARG A 76 26.22 2.18 18.36
C ARG A 76 27.52 1.51 18.82
N ASP A 77 27.50 0.21 19.02
CA ASP A 77 28.63 -0.55 19.53
C ASP A 77 29.75 -0.65 18.48
N GLU A 78 29.41 -0.87 17.20
CA GLU A 78 30.37 -0.76 16.08
C GLU A 78 31.04 0.62 16.02
N ARG A 79 30.26 1.69 16.23
CA ARG A 79 30.80 3.05 16.27
C ARG A 79 31.73 3.25 17.47
N SER A 80 31.37 2.68 18.62
CA SER A 80 32.19 2.74 19.83
C SER A 80 33.54 2.03 19.64
N ASP A 81 33.54 0.85 19.02
CA ASP A 81 34.75 0.08 18.72
C ASP A 81 35.67 0.78 17.71
N ARG A 82 35.11 1.54 16.77
CA ARG A 82 35.91 2.36 15.85
C ARG A 82 36.56 3.56 16.52
N LEU A 83 35.89 4.15 17.51
CA LEU A 83 36.41 5.29 18.27
C LEU A 83 37.42 4.87 19.35
N SER A 84 37.31 3.67 19.91
CA SER A 84 38.24 3.15 20.92
C SER A 84 39.55 2.61 20.34
N ARG A 85 39.60 2.38 19.02
CA ARG A 85 40.81 1.95 18.29
C ARG A 85 41.70 3.10 17.80
N TYR A 86 41.31 4.35 18.09
CA TYR A 86 42.12 5.55 17.90
C TYR A 86 42.67 6.02 19.23
#